data_AF-A0A7Z9LCQ1-F1
#
_entry.id   AF-A0A7Z9LCQ1-F1
#
_cell.length_a   1.000
_cell.length_b   1.000
_cell.length_c   1.000
_cell.angle_alpha   90.00
_cell.angle_beta   90.00
_cell.angle_gamma   90.00
#
_symmetry.space_group_name_H-M   'P 1'
#
loop_
_entity.id
_entity.type
_entity.pdbx_description
1 polymer ?
#
loop_
_entity_poly.entity_id
_entity_poly.type
_entity_poly.pdbx_seq_one_letter_code
_entity_poly.pdbx_strand_id
1 'polypeptide(L)'
;MVNADDARLQAISDDGGLSLLLEEMQTIAEHYRGLGREPTEAELETIAQTWSEHCCHKTLTGPINYGEERIENLLKETIFG
;
A
#
# COMPACT_ATOMS: atom_id res chain seq x y z
N MET A 1 5.71 -6.57 -14.39
CA MET A 1 5.68 -6.37 -12.93
C MET A 1 6.06 -7.65 -12.19
N VAL A 2 5.52 -8.82 -12.54
CA VAL A 2 5.71 -10.07 -11.74
C VAL A 2 7.17 -10.55 -11.58
N ASN A 3 8.06 -10.18 -12.50
CA ASN A 3 9.50 -10.47 -12.45
C ASN A 3 10.37 -9.22 -12.27
N ALA A 4 9.78 -8.09 -11.88
CA ALA A 4 10.51 -6.86 -11.61
C ALA A 4 11.29 -6.99 -10.29
N ASP A 5 12.48 -6.39 -10.25
CA ASP A 5 13.20 -6.13 -9.01
C ASP A 5 12.61 -4.90 -8.30
N ASP A 6 13.07 -4.64 -7.08
CA ASP A 6 12.55 -3.53 -6.26
C ASP A 6 12.68 -2.16 -6.95
N ALA A 7 13.81 -1.93 -7.63
CA ALA A 7 14.03 -0.70 -8.39
C ALA A 7 12.99 -0.54 -9.51
N ARG A 8 12.69 -1.62 -10.24
CA ARG A 8 11.68 -1.59 -11.29
C ARG A 8 10.26 -1.51 -10.74
N LEU A 9 9.97 -2.13 -9.60
CA LEU A 9 8.67 -1.99 -8.92
C LEU A 9 8.41 -0.54 -8.50
N GLN A 10 9.42 0.12 -7.92
CA GLN A 10 9.32 1.53 -7.57
C GLN A 10 9.12 2.41 -8.81
N ALA A 11 9.88 2.16 -9.88
CA ALA A 11 9.72 2.89 -11.14
C ALA A 11 8.31 2.74 -11.75
N ILE A 12 7.69 1.56 -11.65
CA ILE A 12 6.30 1.36 -12.12
C ILE A 12 5.32 2.23 -11.31
N SER A 13 5.52 2.34 -9.99
CA SER A 13 4.69 3.20 -9.13
C SER A 13 4.86 4.67 -9.49
N ASP A 14 6.10 5.11 -9.67
CA ASP A 14 6.45 6.50 -9.96
C ASP A 14 5.98 6.92 -11.35
N ASP A 15 6.26 6.10 -12.38
CA ASP A 15 5.88 6.36 -13.78
C ASP A 15 4.35 6.37 -13.95
N GLY A 16 3.64 5.51 -13.20
CA GLY A 16 2.18 5.41 -13.23
C GLY A 16 1.45 6.39 -12.31
N GLY A 17 2.16 7.21 -11.53
CA GLY A 17 1.56 8.12 -10.55
C GLY A 17 0.73 7.40 -9.47
N LEU A 18 1.06 6.15 -9.16
CA LEU A 18 0.24 5.27 -8.31
C LEU A 18 0.37 5.61 -6.83
N SER A 19 1.45 6.30 -6.44
CA SER A 19 1.73 6.65 -5.04
C SER A 19 1.75 5.45 -4.09
N LEU A 20 2.10 4.27 -4.62
CA LEU A 20 2.27 3.03 -3.87
C LEU A 20 3.69 2.92 -3.32
N LEU A 21 3.83 2.49 -2.07
CA LEU A 21 5.11 2.17 -1.44
C LEU A 21 5.69 0.86 -2.03
N LEU A 22 7.00 0.68 -1.89
CA LEU A 22 7.68 -0.53 -2.36
C LEU A 22 7.04 -1.82 -1.82
N GLU A 23 6.70 -1.85 -0.53
CA GLU A 23 6.08 -3.00 0.13
C GLU A 23 4.69 -3.34 -0.46
N GLU A 24 3.92 -2.32 -0.85
CA GLU A 24 2.63 -2.49 -1.50
C GLU A 24 2.81 -3.03 -2.91
N MET A 25 3.78 -2.48 -3.65
CA MET A 25 4.15 -2.98 -4.98
C MET A 25 4.65 -4.43 -4.95
N GLN A 26 5.43 -4.81 -3.93
CA GLN A 26 5.88 -6.19 -3.72
C GLN A 26 4.68 -7.13 -3.44
N THR A 27 3.75 -6.69 -2.59
CA THR A 27 2.52 -7.45 -2.27
C THR A 27 1.68 -7.68 -3.53
N ILE A 28 1.52 -6.65 -4.35
CA ILE A 28 0.80 -6.75 -5.64
C ILE A 28 1.57 -7.69 -6.59
N ALA A 29 2.89 -7.54 -6.72
CA ALA A 29 3.73 -8.41 -7.55
C ALA A 29 3.63 -9.88 -7.17
N GLU A 30 3.62 -10.19 -5.88
CA GLU A 30 3.47 -11.55 -5.36
C GLU A 30 2.09 -12.12 -5.69
N HIS A 31 1.02 -11.34 -5.51
CA HIS A 31 -0.33 -11.76 -5.87
C HIS A 31 -0.44 -12.16 -7.35
N TYR A 32 0.03 -11.30 -8.25
CA TYR A 32 -0.03 -11.53 -9.69
C TYR A 32 0.92 -12.65 -10.15
N ARG A 33 2.04 -12.86 -9.45
CA ARG A 33 2.91 -14.02 -9.65
C ARG A 33 2.17 -15.32 -9.33
N GLY A 34 1.40 -15.35 -8.24
CA GLY A 34 0.55 -16.49 -7.89
C GLY A 34 -0.55 -16.79 -8.93
N LEU A 35 -1.05 -15.75 -9.60
CA LEU A 35 -2.01 -15.89 -10.70
C LEU A 35 -1.37 -16.26 -12.05
N GLY A 36 -0.04 -16.21 -12.16
CA GLY A 36 0.69 -16.50 -13.39
C GLY A 36 0.46 -15.49 -14.52
N ARG A 37 0.09 -14.24 -14.20
CA ARG A 37 -0.17 -13.18 -15.19
C ARG A 37 0.26 -11.81 -14.68
N GLU A 38 0.42 -10.86 -15.60
CA GLU A 38 0.59 -9.45 -15.25
C GLU A 38 -0.78 -8.81 -14.89
N PRO A 39 -0.81 -7.78 -14.03
CA PRO A 39 -1.99 -6.94 -13.85
C PRO A 39 -2.28 -6.19 -15.14
N THR A 40 -3.55 -5.93 -15.38
CA THR A 40 -3.94 -4.85 -16.29
C THR A 40 -3.72 -3.50 -15.62
N GLU A 41 -3.58 -2.45 -16.43
CA GLU A 41 -3.46 -1.08 -15.95
C GLU A 41 -4.64 -0.69 -15.04
N ALA A 42 -5.86 -0.99 -15.47
CA ALA A 42 -7.07 -0.72 -14.69
C ALA A 42 -7.09 -1.44 -13.33
N GLU A 43 -6.60 -2.67 -13.25
CA GLU A 43 -6.49 -3.39 -11.97
C GLU A 43 -5.47 -2.72 -11.04
N LEU A 44 -4.32 -2.31 -11.58
CA LEU A 44 -3.26 -1.68 -10.81
C LEU A 44 -3.69 -0.29 -10.29
N GLU A 45 -4.34 0.52 -11.13
CA GLU A 45 -4.94 1.80 -10.75
C GLU A 45 -6.02 1.62 -9.68
N THR A 46 -6.89 0.61 -9.82
CA THR A 46 -7.94 0.34 -8.83
C THR A 46 -7.33 0.01 -7.47
N ILE A 47 -6.27 -0.79 -7.42
CA ILE A 47 -5.54 -1.08 -6.18
C ILE A 47 -4.94 0.21 -5.61
N ALA A 48 -4.24 1.00 -6.42
CA ALA A 48 -3.64 2.27 -5.98
C ALA A 48 -4.68 3.23 -5.36
N GLN A 49 -5.85 3.37 -5.99
CA GLN A 49 -6.92 4.22 -5.47
C GLN A 49 -7.48 3.68 -4.15
N THR A 50 -7.79 2.39 -4.10
CA THR A 50 -8.41 1.76 -2.92
C THR A 50 -7.46 1.67 -1.73
N TRP A 51 -6.15 1.56 -1.97
CA TRP A 51 -5.12 1.50 -0.94
C TRP A 51 -4.50 2.87 -0.63
N SER A 52 -5.00 3.95 -1.23
CA SER A 52 -4.54 5.29 -0.90
C SER A 52 -4.80 5.62 0.57
N GLU A 53 -3.96 6.49 1.16
CA GLU A 53 -4.13 6.94 2.55
C GLU A 53 -5.53 7.53 2.81
N HIS A 54 -6.05 8.25 1.81
CA HIS A 54 -7.37 8.85 1.90
C HIS A 54 -8.51 7.80 1.92
N CYS A 55 -8.30 6.62 1.33
CA CYS A 55 -9.29 5.55 1.31
C CYS A 55 -9.15 4.56 2.48
N CYS A 56 -7.91 4.22 2.86
CA CYS A 56 -7.66 3.28 3.96
C CYS A 56 -7.50 3.93 5.33
N HIS A 57 -7.30 5.25 5.39
CA HIS A 57 -7.02 5.98 6.63
C HIS A 57 -5.88 5.30 7.44
N LYS A 58 -4.74 5.00 6.81
CA LYS A 58 -3.68 4.18 7.44
C LYS A 58 -3.09 4.86 8.66
N THR A 59 -3.03 6.19 8.69
CA THR A 59 -2.59 6.96 9.88
C THR A 59 -3.57 6.82 11.04
N LEU A 60 -4.87 6.76 10.76
CA LEU A 60 -5.91 6.72 11.80
C LEU A 60 -6.13 5.31 12.36
N THR A 61 -5.72 4.29 11.60
CA THR A 61 -5.97 2.88 11.92
C THR A 61 -4.69 2.09 12.21
N GLY A 62 -3.54 2.58 11.77
CA GLY A 62 -2.23 1.99 12.00
C GLY A 62 -1.55 2.52 13.27
N PRO A 63 -0.43 1.89 13.65
CA PRO A 63 0.29 2.25 14.86
C PRO A 63 1.02 3.59 14.69
N ILE A 64 0.96 4.42 15.72
CA ILE A 64 1.71 5.68 15.80
C ILE A 64 2.56 5.74 17.06
N ASN A 65 3.71 6.40 16.97
CA ASN A 65 4.52 6.74 18.13
C ASN A 65 4.25 8.20 18.51
N TYR A 66 3.80 8.44 19.73
CA TYR A 66 3.57 9.76 20.31
C TYR A 66 4.47 9.94 21.54
N GLY A 67 5.64 10.53 21.33
CA GLY A 67 6.68 10.56 22.37
C GLY A 67 7.21 9.16 22.66
N GLU A 68 7.15 8.73 23.93
CA GLU A 68 7.52 7.37 24.35
C GLU A 68 6.35 6.37 24.27
N GLU A 69 5.14 6.84 23.97
CA GLU A 69 3.94 6.02 23.91
C GLU A 69 3.70 5.51 22.48
N ARG A 70 3.33 4.23 22.38
CA ARG A 70 2.94 3.59 21.13
C ARG A 70 1.45 3.27 21.19
N ILE A 71 0.71 3.84 20.25
CA ILE A 71 -0.74 3.67 20.10
C ILE A 71 -0.96 2.75 18.90
N GLU A 72 -1.59 1.59 19.06
CA GLU A 72 -1.75 0.61 17.98
C GLU A 72 -2.87 0.99 17.02
N ASN A 73 -3.89 1.70 17.50
CA ASN A 73 -4.97 2.24 16.68
C ASN A 73 -5.49 3.57 17.23
N LEU A 74 -5.10 4.67 16.59
CA LEU A 74 -5.40 6.02 17.08
C LEU A 74 -6.89 6.25 17.34
N LEU A 75 -7.78 5.91 16.40
CA LEU A 75 -9.21 6.17 16.57
C LEU A 75 -9.85 5.32 17.67
N LYS A 76 -9.51 4.03 17.72
CA LYS A 76 -10.08 3.10 18.68
C LYS A 76 -9.66 3.45 20.10
N GLU A 77 -8.39 3.82 20.30
CA GLU A 77 -7.84 4.06 21.63
C GLU A 77 -8.14 5.47 22.15
N THR A 78 -8.45 6.45 21.28
CA THR A 78 -8.67 7.85 21.71
C THR A 78 -10.13 8.33 21.63
N ILE A 79 -10.93 7.86 20.66
CA ILE A 79 -12.28 8.38 20.41
C ILE A 79 -13.37 7.34 20.71
N PHE A 80 -13.16 6.08 20.30
CA PHE A 80 -14.20 5.04 20.35
C PHE A 80 -14.05 4.03 21.50
N GLY A 81 -13.36 4.42 22.58
CA GLY A 81 -13.02 3.57 23.73
C GLY A 81 -14.15 2.66 24.21
#